data_AF-A0A7W8CT44-F1
#
_entry.id   AF-A0A7W8CT44-F1
#
_cell.length_a   1.000
_cell.length_b   1.000
_cell.length_c   1.000
_cell.angle_alpha   90.00
_cell.angle_beta   90.00
_cell.angle_gamma   90.00
#
_symmetry.space_group_name_H-M   'P 1'
#
loop_
_entity.id
_entity.type
_entity.pdbx_description
1 polymer ?
#
loop_
_entity_poly.entity_id
_entity_poly.type
_entity_poly.pdbx_seq_one_letter_code
_entity_poly.pdbx_strand_id
1 'polypeptide(L)'
;MVKKYQEQVDLISEEVPDIRLLPMSKNDLAFIGKSIEEVQDWFKFYLPGNKYQFKRKMTAPKGTLVLFQFRGRLIASALLKKTVSYDEVNEFGYSGYYKFSKSSIFTFDPLDIKDVQKIWSGMKSFNQSHQTLDAAQYPALKKLLAKRQLRFVKFKNDEDYQKAIEEITIKKAVVEDRPKELIEKGSQASKKMQWGRAPLTAKRAIVQADFKCEVDASHEFFVSSVTDENYVEAHHLIPLEFQAQFDNSLDVEANIVSLCAMCHKKIHHAPGSEKFQMVEILHDKRSERLKKCEIYIGKEDLKMRY
;
A
#
# COMPACT_ATOMS: atom_id res chain seq x y z
N MET A 1 9.74 -18.11 -10.08
CA MET A 1 8.57 -17.54 -10.80
C MET A 1 7.29 -17.54 -9.95
N VAL A 2 6.85 -18.66 -9.35
CA VAL A 2 5.62 -18.70 -8.54
C VAL A 2 5.69 -17.84 -7.26
N LYS A 3 6.85 -17.79 -6.58
CA LYS A 3 7.05 -17.02 -5.32
C LYS A 3 6.91 -15.50 -5.50
N LYS A 4 7.60 -14.91 -6.50
CA LYS A 4 7.49 -13.49 -6.89
C LYS A 4 6.06 -12.98 -7.07
N TYR A 5 5.17 -13.83 -7.57
CA TYR A 5 3.77 -13.47 -7.81
C TYR A 5 2.97 -13.40 -6.51
N GLN A 6 3.25 -14.27 -5.53
CA GLN A 6 2.50 -14.29 -4.28
C GLN A 6 2.71 -13.02 -3.45
N GLU A 7 3.94 -12.50 -3.41
CA GLU A 7 4.27 -11.31 -2.61
C GLU A 7 3.59 -10.04 -3.10
N GLN A 8 3.39 -9.91 -4.42
CA GLN A 8 2.66 -8.77 -4.98
C GLN A 8 1.15 -8.87 -4.73
N VAL A 9 0.61 -10.09 -4.63
CA VAL A 9 -0.79 -10.33 -4.25
C VAL A 9 -1.04 -9.94 -2.81
N ASP A 10 -0.09 -10.23 -1.92
CA ASP A 10 -0.22 -9.98 -0.49
C ASP A 10 -0.30 -8.48 -0.14
N LEU A 11 0.06 -7.60 -1.09
CA LEU A 11 -0.04 -6.14 -0.98
C LEU A 11 -1.39 -5.56 -1.42
N ILE A 12 -2.20 -6.36 -2.11
CA ILE A 12 -3.54 -5.97 -2.56
C ILE A 12 -4.54 -6.45 -1.50
N SER A 13 -5.60 -5.68 -1.28
CA SER A 13 -6.65 -6.01 -0.30
C SER A 13 -7.15 -7.46 -0.44
N GLU A 14 -7.47 -8.10 0.69
CA GLU A 14 -7.87 -9.51 0.71
C GLU A 14 -9.21 -9.72 0.01
N GLU A 15 -10.17 -8.83 0.26
CA GLU A 15 -11.52 -8.86 -0.28
C GLU A 15 -12.00 -7.44 -0.60
N VAL A 16 -12.91 -7.33 -1.58
CA VAL A 16 -13.54 -6.07 -1.94
C VAL A 16 -15.03 -6.28 -2.11
N PRO A 17 -15.88 -5.35 -1.62
CA PRO A 17 -17.33 -5.49 -1.70
C PRO A 17 -17.86 -5.35 -3.13
N ASP A 18 -17.10 -4.71 -4.00
CA ASP A 18 -17.51 -4.40 -5.36
C ASP A 18 -16.28 -4.07 -6.24
N ILE A 19 -16.43 -4.21 -7.56
CA ILE A 19 -15.42 -3.82 -8.54
C ILE A 19 -16.07 -2.89 -9.57
N ARG A 20 -15.43 -1.74 -9.78
CA ARG A 20 -15.88 -0.75 -10.75
C ARG A 20 -14.79 -0.39 -11.74
N LEU A 21 -15.18 -0.22 -12.99
CA LEU A 21 -14.32 0.36 -14.02
C LEU A 21 -14.61 1.86 -14.12
N LEU A 22 -13.57 2.67 -14.03
CA LEU A 22 -13.65 4.12 -14.18
C LEU A 22 -12.93 4.58 -15.46
N PRO A 23 -13.68 4.89 -16.54
CA PRO A 23 -13.09 5.39 -17.78
C PRO A 23 -12.54 6.81 -17.58
N MET A 24 -11.30 7.01 -18.00
CA MET A 24 -10.61 8.29 -17.99
C MET A 24 -10.61 8.89 -19.40
N SER A 25 -11.00 10.15 -19.51
CA SER A 25 -11.03 10.84 -20.80
C SER A 25 -9.65 11.33 -21.21
N LYS A 26 -9.21 10.98 -22.43
CA LYS A 26 -8.01 11.57 -23.06
C LYS A 26 -8.17 13.07 -23.38
N ASN A 27 -9.40 13.58 -23.31
CA ASN A 27 -9.70 15.00 -23.52
C ASN A 27 -9.83 15.76 -22.20
N ASP A 28 -9.66 15.10 -21.06
CA ASP A 28 -9.54 15.77 -19.77
C ASP A 28 -8.28 16.64 -19.77
N LEU A 29 -8.37 17.87 -19.26
CA LEU A 29 -7.23 18.80 -19.17
C LEU A 29 -6.03 18.17 -18.42
N ALA A 30 -6.29 17.29 -17.45
CA ALA A 30 -5.22 16.62 -16.71
C ALA A 30 -4.45 15.58 -17.54
N PHE A 31 -5.04 15.07 -18.63
CA PHE A 31 -4.56 13.90 -19.39
C PHE A 31 -4.39 14.14 -20.89
N ILE A 32 -4.75 15.34 -21.39
CA ILE A 32 -4.59 15.68 -22.80
C ILE A 32 -3.10 15.60 -23.22
N GLY A 33 -2.85 14.96 -24.37
CA GLY A 33 -1.49 14.72 -24.88
C GLY A 33 -0.70 13.63 -24.16
N LYS A 34 -1.09 13.23 -22.94
CA LYS A 34 -0.28 12.32 -22.11
C LYS A 34 -0.27 10.88 -22.58
N SER A 35 0.89 10.23 -22.44
CA SER A 35 1.06 8.77 -22.57
C SER A 35 0.43 8.02 -21.40
N ILE A 36 0.38 6.68 -21.47
CA ILE A 36 -0.11 5.88 -20.35
C ILE A 36 0.84 6.01 -19.16
N GLU A 37 2.13 6.03 -19.42
CA GLU A 37 3.20 6.14 -18.45
C GLU A 37 3.10 7.45 -17.67
N GLU A 38 2.88 8.57 -18.37
CA GLU A 38 2.69 9.90 -17.74
C GLU A 38 1.41 9.97 -16.90
N VAL A 39 0.32 9.33 -17.34
CA VAL A 39 -0.90 9.22 -16.53
C VAL A 39 -0.68 8.31 -15.31
N GLN A 40 0.08 7.21 -15.46
CA GLN A 40 0.45 6.37 -14.33
C GLN A 40 1.32 7.10 -13.31
N ASP A 41 2.21 7.99 -13.74
CA ASP A 41 2.95 8.85 -12.82
C ASP A 41 2.04 9.87 -12.13
N TRP A 42 1.01 10.37 -12.81
CA TRP A 42 -0.03 11.17 -12.14
C TRP A 42 -0.71 10.43 -10.99
N PHE A 43 -1.02 9.13 -11.14
CA PHE A 43 -1.55 8.29 -10.05
C PHE A 43 -0.59 8.18 -8.87
N LYS A 44 0.72 8.11 -9.13
CA LYS A 44 1.73 7.94 -8.06
C LYS A 44 1.97 9.22 -7.29
N PHE A 45 2.02 10.36 -7.98
CA PHE A 45 2.49 11.62 -7.39
C PHE A 45 1.35 12.60 -7.04
N TYR A 46 0.25 12.59 -7.78
CA TYR A 46 -0.82 13.58 -7.63
C TYR A 46 -2.05 13.01 -6.93
N LEU A 47 -2.61 11.89 -7.40
CA LEU A 47 -3.85 11.36 -6.83
C LEU A 47 -3.83 11.16 -5.30
N PRO A 48 -2.75 10.70 -4.66
CA PRO A 48 -2.76 10.42 -3.21
C PRO A 48 -3.03 11.67 -2.37
N GLY A 49 -2.63 12.85 -2.85
CA GLY A 49 -2.88 14.13 -2.18
C GLY A 49 -4.14 14.85 -2.66
N ASN A 50 -4.84 14.34 -3.67
CA ASN A 50 -5.86 15.09 -4.40
C ASN A 50 -7.21 14.36 -4.46
N LYS A 51 -8.25 15.14 -4.77
CA LYS A 51 -9.60 14.65 -5.02
C LYS A 51 -9.71 14.25 -6.49
N TYR A 52 -10.34 13.12 -6.80
CA TYR A 52 -10.67 12.76 -8.18
C TYR A 52 -12.06 13.29 -8.53
N GLN A 53 -12.15 14.34 -9.34
CA GLN A 53 -13.43 14.99 -9.64
C GLN A 53 -14.27 14.16 -10.64
N PHE A 54 -15.59 14.22 -10.53
CA PHE A 54 -16.51 13.56 -11.45
C PHE A 54 -17.67 14.45 -11.87
N LYS A 55 -18.06 14.35 -13.14
CA LYS A 55 -19.28 14.99 -13.68
C LYS A 55 -20.52 14.14 -13.46
N ARG A 56 -20.35 12.81 -13.44
CA ARG A 56 -21.40 11.84 -13.13
C ARG A 56 -20.90 10.91 -12.03
N LYS A 57 -21.69 10.76 -10.99
CA LYS A 57 -21.39 9.92 -9.84
C LYS A 57 -21.53 8.44 -10.21
N MET A 58 -20.57 7.65 -9.77
CA MET A 58 -20.59 6.20 -9.74
C MET A 58 -21.24 5.75 -8.45
N THR A 59 -22.25 4.89 -8.56
CA THR A 59 -22.87 4.24 -7.40
C THR A 59 -22.00 3.06 -6.99
N ALA A 60 -21.28 3.22 -5.88
CA ALA A 60 -20.38 2.22 -5.34
C ALA A 60 -20.21 2.42 -3.82
N PRO A 61 -20.23 1.34 -3.01
CA PRO A 61 -19.98 1.44 -1.58
C PRO A 61 -18.51 1.76 -1.26
N LYS A 62 -18.24 2.24 -0.03
CA LYS A 62 -16.86 2.36 0.48
C LYS A 62 -16.17 1.00 0.41
N GLY A 63 -14.89 0.99 0.04
CA GLY A 63 -14.09 -0.22 -0.14
C GLY A 63 -14.13 -0.81 -1.54
N THR A 64 -14.98 -0.30 -2.44
CA THR A 64 -15.01 -0.73 -3.85
C THR A 64 -13.63 -0.61 -4.50
N LEU A 65 -13.19 -1.66 -5.20
CA LEU A 65 -12.02 -1.60 -6.06
C LEU A 65 -12.35 -0.84 -7.34
N VAL A 66 -11.68 0.27 -7.57
CA VAL A 66 -11.82 1.05 -8.79
C VAL A 66 -10.63 0.79 -9.71
N LEU A 67 -10.91 0.22 -10.88
CA LEU A 67 -9.97 -0.02 -11.97
C LEU A 67 -10.04 1.15 -12.95
N PHE A 68 -8.94 1.86 -13.11
CA PHE A 68 -8.86 3.03 -13.97
C PHE A 68 -8.51 2.63 -15.39
N GLN A 69 -9.40 2.98 -16.31
CA GLN A 69 -9.25 2.67 -17.72
C GLN A 69 -8.83 3.92 -18.49
N PHE A 70 -7.75 3.82 -19.25
CA PHE A 70 -7.27 4.90 -20.12
C PHE A 70 -6.79 4.32 -21.45
N ARG A 71 -7.22 4.93 -22.55
CA ARG A 71 -6.85 4.53 -23.93
C ARG A 71 -7.00 3.02 -24.20
N GLY A 72 -8.11 2.44 -23.75
CA GLY A 72 -8.41 1.02 -24.01
C GLY A 72 -7.62 0.03 -23.16
N ARG A 73 -6.99 0.50 -22.07
CA ARG A 73 -6.24 -0.36 -21.14
C ARG A 73 -6.58 -0.04 -19.69
N LEU A 74 -6.52 -1.03 -18.81
CA LEU A 74 -6.49 -0.77 -17.37
C LEU A 74 -5.07 -0.42 -16.97
N ILE A 75 -4.90 0.68 -16.23
CA ILE A 75 -3.58 1.25 -15.96
C ILE A 75 -3.31 1.46 -14.46
N ALA A 76 -4.35 1.52 -13.63
CA ALA A 76 -4.22 1.75 -12.21
C ALA A 76 -5.40 1.14 -11.45
N SER A 77 -5.23 1.00 -10.14
CA SER A 77 -6.26 0.55 -9.21
C SER A 77 -6.20 1.34 -7.92
N ALA A 78 -7.35 1.54 -7.27
CA ALA A 78 -7.45 2.10 -5.92
C ALA A 78 -8.76 1.69 -5.23
N LEU A 79 -8.77 1.63 -3.91
CA LEU A 79 -9.99 1.42 -3.11
C LEU A 79 -10.69 2.75 -2.86
N LEU A 80 -11.99 2.79 -3.16
CA LEU A 80 -12.86 3.95 -2.90
C LEU A 80 -13.01 4.18 -1.40
N LYS A 81 -12.53 5.33 -0.91
CA LYS A 81 -12.62 5.71 0.51
C LYS A 81 -13.88 6.50 0.81
N LYS A 82 -14.20 7.48 -0.04
CA LYS A 82 -15.37 8.35 0.14
C LYS A 82 -15.82 8.91 -1.20
N THR A 83 -17.13 9.08 -1.35
CA THR A 83 -17.75 9.84 -2.44
C THR A 83 -18.40 11.07 -1.82
N VAL A 84 -18.14 12.25 -2.40
CA VAL A 84 -18.73 13.51 -1.96
C VAL A 84 -19.36 14.18 -3.17
N SER A 85 -20.65 14.47 -3.07
CA SER A 85 -21.36 15.31 -4.04
C SER A 85 -21.23 16.77 -3.61
N TYR A 86 -21.14 17.67 -4.58
CA TYR A 86 -21.34 19.09 -4.35
C TYR A 86 -22.83 19.40 -4.31
N ASP A 87 -23.20 20.48 -3.62
CA ASP A 87 -24.58 20.96 -3.58
C ASP A 87 -24.99 21.48 -4.97
N GLU A 88 -24.06 22.13 -5.67
CA GLU A 88 -24.21 22.61 -7.03
C GLU A 88 -23.04 22.17 -7.92
N VAL A 89 -23.28 22.06 -9.23
CA VAL A 89 -22.24 21.75 -10.20
C VAL A 89 -21.26 22.92 -10.27
N ASN A 90 -19.96 22.65 -10.13
CA ASN A 90 -18.95 23.72 -10.17
C ASN A 90 -18.75 24.29 -11.57
N GLU A 91 -18.00 25.38 -11.68
CA GLU A 91 -17.70 26.10 -12.94
C GLU A 91 -17.12 25.21 -14.06
N PHE A 92 -16.51 24.08 -13.71
CA PHE A 92 -15.93 23.12 -14.67
C PHE A 92 -16.87 21.95 -15.01
N GLY A 93 -18.11 21.97 -14.51
CA GLY A 93 -19.13 20.97 -14.77
C GLY A 93 -19.04 19.73 -13.89
N TYR A 94 -18.27 19.75 -12.80
CA TYR A 94 -18.15 18.63 -11.87
C TYR A 94 -19.23 18.70 -10.80
N SER A 95 -19.83 17.55 -10.52
CA SER A 95 -20.91 17.36 -9.53
C SER A 95 -20.41 16.84 -8.18
N GLY A 96 -19.11 16.55 -8.07
CA GLY A 96 -18.52 15.99 -6.86
C GLY A 96 -17.13 15.41 -7.10
N TYR A 97 -16.64 14.65 -6.11
CA TYR A 97 -15.35 13.97 -6.17
C TYR A 97 -15.31 12.66 -5.38
N TYR A 98 -14.41 11.77 -5.81
CA TYR A 98 -13.98 10.59 -5.05
C TYR A 98 -12.71 10.90 -4.27
N LYS A 99 -12.61 10.31 -3.08
CA LYS A 99 -11.36 10.11 -2.35
C LYS A 99 -11.04 8.62 -2.36
N PHE A 100 -9.78 8.29 -2.62
CA PHE A 100 -9.28 6.93 -2.60
C PHE A 100 -8.36 6.72 -1.40
N SER A 101 -8.26 5.47 -0.93
CA SER A 101 -7.29 5.12 0.12
C SER A 101 -5.87 5.19 -0.45
N LYS A 102 -5.01 6.04 0.12
CA LYS A 102 -3.66 6.31 -0.40
C LYS A 102 -2.83 5.02 -0.55
N SER A 103 -2.88 4.16 0.46
CA SER A 103 -2.14 2.88 0.50
C SER A 103 -2.60 1.87 -0.54
N SER A 104 -3.82 2.01 -1.06
CA SER A 104 -4.37 1.12 -2.08
C SER A 104 -4.11 1.55 -3.51
N ILE A 105 -3.55 2.74 -3.72
CA ILE A 105 -3.28 3.26 -5.07
C ILE A 105 -2.01 2.59 -5.60
N PHE A 106 -2.14 1.93 -6.73
CA PHE A 106 -1.00 1.41 -7.48
C PHE A 106 -1.27 1.40 -8.97
N THR A 107 -0.19 1.47 -9.75
CA THR A 107 -0.21 1.25 -11.19
C THR A 107 0.45 -0.07 -11.53
N PHE A 108 0.24 -0.57 -12.74
CA PHE A 108 0.75 -1.86 -13.18
C PHE A 108 1.01 -1.85 -14.68
N ASP A 109 1.73 -2.83 -15.20
CA ASP A 109 1.88 -2.95 -16.65
C ASP A 109 0.48 -3.08 -17.29
N PRO A 110 0.12 -2.20 -18.24
CA PRO A 110 -1.27 -2.04 -18.65
C PRO A 110 -1.93 -3.35 -19.11
N LEU A 111 -3.15 -3.60 -18.64
CA LEU A 111 -3.96 -4.74 -19.08
C LEU A 111 -4.82 -4.34 -20.27
N ASP A 112 -4.78 -5.14 -21.33
CA ASP A 112 -5.68 -4.98 -22.47
C ASP A 112 -7.01 -5.72 -22.24
N ILE A 113 -7.92 -5.62 -23.21
CA ILE A 113 -9.22 -6.28 -23.12
C ILE A 113 -9.10 -7.82 -23.11
N LYS A 114 -8.09 -8.39 -23.79
CA LYS A 114 -7.90 -9.85 -23.86
C LYS A 114 -7.47 -10.40 -22.51
N ASP A 115 -6.67 -9.64 -21.77
CA ASP A 115 -6.30 -9.98 -20.40
C ASP A 115 -7.52 -9.97 -19.47
N VAL A 116 -8.35 -8.94 -19.55
CA VAL A 116 -9.56 -8.79 -18.71
C VAL A 116 -10.62 -9.85 -19.07
N GLN A 117 -10.74 -10.22 -20.34
CA GLN A 117 -11.64 -11.29 -20.82
C GLN A 117 -11.33 -12.68 -20.26
N LYS A 118 -10.09 -12.93 -19.82
CA LYS A 118 -9.73 -14.18 -19.13
C LYS A 118 -10.43 -14.32 -17.77
N ILE A 119 -10.91 -13.20 -17.23
CA ILE A 119 -11.61 -13.13 -15.94
C ILE A 119 -13.11 -12.90 -16.16
N TRP A 120 -13.45 -11.93 -17.01
CA TRP A 120 -14.84 -11.60 -17.35
C TRP A 120 -15.08 -11.83 -18.86
N SER A 121 -15.38 -13.07 -19.23
CA SER A 121 -15.55 -13.49 -20.64
C SER A 121 -16.65 -12.74 -21.40
N GLY A 122 -17.69 -12.27 -20.68
CA GLY A 122 -18.77 -11.46 -21.26
C GLY A 122 -18.37 -10.03 -21.66
N MET A 123 -17.17 -9.57 -21.29
CA MET A 123 -16.71 -8.21 -21.59
C MET A 123 -16.16 -8.12 -23.01
N LYS A 124 -16.88 -7.45 -23.92
CA LYS A 124 -16.42 -7.31 -25.32
C LYS A 124 -15.48 -6.12 -25.54
N SER A 125 -15.65 -5.06 -24.75
CA SER A 125 -14.84 -3.84 -24.80
C SER A 125 -14.92 -3.07 -23.49
N PHE A 126 -14.00 -2.12 -23.30
CA PHE A 126 -14.10 -1.14 -22.22
C PHE A 126 -15.11 -0.06 -22.59
N ASN A 127 -16.40 -0.35 -22.41
CA ASN A 127 -17.49 0.59 -22.65
C ASN A 127 -18.17 1.01 -21.33
N GLN A 128 -19.04 2.02 -21.42
CA GLN A 128 -19.73 2.58 -20.26
C GLN A 128 -20.75 1.63 -19.62
N SER A 129 -21.24 0.59 -20.32
CA SER A 129 -22.16 -0.39 -19.73
C SER A 129 -21.45 -1.43 -18.86
N HIS A 130 -20.12 -1.59 -19.00
CA HIS A 130 -19.29 -2.46 -18.17
C HIS A 130 -18.63 -1.75 -16.98
N GLN A 131 -19.22 -0.64 -16.49
CA GLN A 131 -18.72 0.05 -15.31
C GLN A 131 -18.75 -0.81 -14.04
N THR A 132 -19.58 -1.86 -14.00
CA THR A 132 -19.67 -2.83 -12.91
C THR A 132 -19.09 -4.17 -13.34
N LEU A 133 -18.21 -4.74 -12.52
CA LEU A 133 -17.62 -6.06 -12.74
C LEU A 133 -17.99 -6.98 -11.57
N ASP A 134 -18.16 -8.27 -11.85
CA ASP A 134 -18.48 -9.27 -10.84
C ASP A 134 -17.32 -9.39 -9.82
N ALA A 135 -17.61 -9.00 -8.57
CA ALA A 135 -16.66 -9.02 -7.47
C ALA A 135 -16.23 -10.44 -7.05
N ALA A 136 -17.03 -11.47 -7.37
CA ALA A 136 -16.64 -12.86 -7.12
C ALA A 136 -15.38 -13.27 -7.88
N GLN A 137 -15.04 -12.54 -8.96
CA GLN A 137 -13.83 -12.76 -9.75
C GLN A 137 -12.60 -12.01 -9.23
N TYR A 138 -12.70 -11.32 -8.09
CA TYR A 138 -11.57 -10.62 -7.50
C TYR A 138 -10.32 -11.49 -7.26
N PRO A 139 -10.42 -12.76 -6.80
CA PRO A 139 -9.25 -13.63 -6.68
C PRO A 139 -8.53 -13.88 -8.01
N ALA A 140 -9.29 -14.03 -9.10
CA ALA A 140 -8.71 -14.19 -10.45
C ALA A 140 -8.03 -12.90 -10.93
N LEU A 141 -8.63 -11.73 -10.65
CA LEU A 141 -7.99 -10.43 -10.89
C LEU A 141 -6.68 -10.28 -10.12
N LYS A 142 -6.66 -10.60 -8.82
CA LYS A 142 -5.44 -10.56 -8.00
C LYS A 142 -4.34 -11.42 -8.63
N LYS A 143 -4.67 -12.64 -9.04
CA LYS A 143 -3.73 -13.55 -9.71
C LYS A 143 -3.21 -13.01 -11.05
N LEU A 144 -4.03 -12.25 -11.79
CA LEU A 144 -3.59 -11.59 -13.02
C LEU A 144 -2.67 -10.40 -12.74
N LEU A 145 -3.05 -9.53 -11.80
CA LEU A 145 -2.28 -8.36 -11.39
C LEU A 145 -0.92 -8.74 -10.81
N ALA A 146 -0.85 -9.84 -10.07
CA ALA A 146 0.39 -10.43 -9.57
C ALA A 146 1.44 -10.62 -10.67
N LYS A 147 0.98 -10.96 -11.89
CA LYS A 147 1.83 -11.23 -13.05
C LYS A 147 2.28 -9.96 -13.78
N ARG A 148 1.98 -8.78 -13.25
CA ARG A 148 2.34 -7.47 -13.80
C ARG A 148 3.28 -6.78 -12.83
N GLN A 149 4.11 -5.86 -13.32
CA GLN A 149 4.93 -5.07 -12.42
C GLN A 149 4.08 -4.05 -11.65
N LEU A 150 3.71 -4.34 -10.40
CA LEU A 150 3.00 -3.38 -9.56
C LEU A 150 3.91 -2.23 -9.11
N ARG A 151 3.37 -1.01 -9.13
CA ARG A 151 4.06 0.24 -8.80
C ARG A 151 3.19 1.06 -7.84
N PHE A 152 3.48 0.99 -6.56
CA PHE A 152 2.73 1.66 -5.49
C PHE A 152 3.12 3.13 -5.30
N VAL A 153 2.25 3.88 -4.62
CA VAL A 153 2.51 5.26 -4.20
C VAL A 153 3.72 5.34 -3.29
N LYS A 154 4.47 6.45 -3.42
CA LYS A 154 5.53 6.81 -2.47
C LYS A 154 4.99 7.77 -1.41
N PHE A 155 5.33 7.51 -0.16
CA PHE A 155 5.01 8.41 0.96
C PHE A 155 6.10 9.49 1.09
N LYS A 156 5.70 10.72 1.40
CA LYS A 156 6.62 11.87 1.47
C LYS A 156 7.45 11.87 2.76
N ASN A 157 6.86 11.40 3.85
CA ASN A 157 7.44 11.34 5.19
C ASN A 157 6.78 10.20 5.99
N ASP A 158 7.27 9.95 7.21
CA ASP A 158 6.76 8.89 8.07
C ASP A 158 5.33 9.15 8.56
N GLU A 159 4.91 10.41 8.67
CA GLU A 159 3.54 10.77 9.05
C GLU A 159 2.52 10.38 7.96
N ASP A 160 2.81 10.66 6.69
CA ASP A 160 1.99 10.24 5.55
C ASP A 160 1.91 8.71 5.46
N TYR A 161 2.99 8.01 5.79
CA TYR A 161 3.03 6.55 5.84
C TYR A 161 2.18 5.99 6.99
N GLN A 162 2.32 6.54 8.20
CA GLN A 162 1.56 6.14 9.38
C GLN A 162 0.05 6.32 9.17
N LYS A 163 -0.38 7.48 8.64
CA LYS A 163 -1.78 7.70 8.27
C LYS A 163 -2.30 6.67 7.28
N ALA A 164 -1.48 6.27 6.32
CA ALA A 164 -1.85 5.27 5.33
C ALA A 164 -1.98 3.85 5.92
N ILE A 165 -1.25 3.55 7.00
CA ILE A 165 -1.37 2.31 7.78
C ILE A 165 -2.68 2.32 8.58
N GLU A 166 -2.97 3.38 9.33
CA GLU A 166 -4.19 3.48 10.15
C GLU A 166 -5.46 3.31 9.31
N GLU A 167 -5.46 3.85 8.09
CA GLU A 167 -6.60 3.76 7.17
C GLU A 167 -6.89 2.36 6.62
N ILE A 168 -5.98 1.40 6.78
CA ILE A 168 -6.19 0.02 6.35
C ILE A 168 -7.05 -0.72 7.38
N THR A 169 -8.14 -1.30 6.91
CA THR A 169 -9.00 -2.17 7.71
C THR A 169 -8.76 -3.63 7.32
N ILE A 170 -8.27 -4.44 8.26
CA ILE A 170 -8.17 -5.90 8.15
C ILE A 170 -8.74 -6.52 9.43
N LYS A 171 -9.46 -7.64 9.30
CA LYS A 171 -10.11 -8.31 10.45
C LYS A 171 -9.14 -9.15 11.27
N LYS A 172 -8.14 -9.73 10.62
CA LYS A 172 -7.14 -10.59 11.25
C LYS A 172 -5.81 -10.45 10.50
N ALA A 173 -4.70 -10.44 11.22
CA ALA A 173 -3.40 -10.56 10.61
C ALA A 173 -3.13 -12.02 10.25
N VAL A 174 -2.98 -12.30 8.96
CA VAL A 174 -2.32 -13.52 8.48
C VAL A 174 -0.86 -13.15 8.24
N VAL A 175 0.02 -13.63 9.11
CA VAL A 175 1.46 -13.34 9.03
C VAL A 175 2.19 -14.64 8.75
N GLU A 176 2.95 -14.63 7.66
CA GLU A 176 3.81 -15.73 7.27
C GLU A 176 5.24 -15.17 7.18
N ASP A 177 6.08 -15.55 8.14
CA ASP A 177 7.50 -15.17 8.13
C ASP A 177 8.21 -16.04 7.09
N ARG A 178 8.42 -15.48 5.90
CA ARG A 178 9.14 -16.11 4.79
C ARG A 178 9.92 -15.06 3.99
N PRO A 179 10.98 -15.46 3.27
CA PRO A 179 11.76 -14.54 2.47
C PRO A 179 10.88 -13.90 1.39
N LYS A 180 11.07 -12.59 1.18
CA LYS A 180 10.43 -11.84 0.10
C LYS A 180 11.49 -11.34 -0.88
N GLU A 181 11.29 -11.53 -2.17
CA GLU A 181 12.22 -11.08 -3.21
C GLU A 181 12.29 -9.54 -3.26
N LEU A 182 13.45 -9.00 -3.63
CA LEU A 182 13.58 -7.57 -3.91
C LEU A 182 12.78 -7.20 -5.16
N ILE A 183 11.91 -6.19 -5.02
CA ILE A 183 11.23 -5.60 -6.19
C ILE A 183 12.22 -4.65 -6.87
N GLU A 184 13.06 -5.18 -7.76
CA GLU A 184 13.95 -4.36 -8.58
C GLU A 184 13.15 -3.42 -9.49
N LYS A 185 13.55 -2.14 -9.52
CA LYS A 185 13.10 -1.21 -10.55
C LYS A 185 13.98 -1.37 -11.78
N GLY A 186 13.33 -1.64 -12.91
CA GLY A 186 13.96 -1.52 -14.22
C GLY A 186 14.43 -0.10 -14.51
N SER A 187 15.54 -0.04 -15.25
CA SER A 187 16.27 1.10 -15.83
C SER A 187 17.17 1.93 -14.90
N GLN A 188 18.45 1.88 -15.24
CA GLN A 188 19.52 2.74 -14.75
C GLN A 188 19.24 4.19 -15.14
N ALA A 189 18.92 5.05 -14.16
CA ALA A 189 19.21 6.49 -14.13
C ALA A 189 18.39 7.17 -13.01
N SER A 190 18.69 6.86 -11.75
CA SER A 190 18.55 7.78 -10.60
C SER A 190 18.98 7.05 -9.34
N LYS A 191 20.19 7.32 -8.87
CA LYS A 191 20.72 6.87 -7.57
C LYS A 191 19.94 7.55 -6.44
N LYS A 192 18.79 6.98 -6.08
CA LYS A 192 18.24 6.93 -4.73
C LYS A 192 17.22 5.77 -4.72
N MET A 193 17.73 4.57 -4.46
CA MET A 193 16.93 3.35 -4.27
C MET A 193 16.06 3.54 -3.03
N GLN A 194 14.85 4.07 -3.22
CA GLN A 194 13.80 3.97 -2.22
C GLN A 194 13.05 2.67 -2.47
N TRP A 195 13.41 1.67 -1.66
CA TRP A 195 12.69 0.43 -1.49
C TRP A 195 11.27 0.73 -1.01
N GLY A 196 10.26 0.12 -1.64
CA GLY A 196 8.87 0.40 -1.30
C GLY A 196 8.54 -0.08 0.10
N ARG A 197 7.94 0.79 0.93
CA ARG A 197 7.29 0.38 2.20
C ARG A 197 5.83 0.10 1.90
N ALA A 198 5.35 -1.10 2.17
CA ALA A 198 3.96 -1.46 1.95
C ALA A 198 3.15 -1.28 3.25
N PRO A 199 2.20 -0.33 3.30
CA PRO A 199 1.45 -0.06 4.53
C PRO A 199 0.65 -1.27 5.03
N LEU A 200 0.26 -2.19 4.14
CA LEU A 200 -0.43 -3.42 4.53
C LEU A 200 0.47 -4.36 5.34
N THR A 201 1.75 -4.50 4.97
CA THR A 201 2.75 -5.25 5.75
C THR A 201 2.85 -4.68 7.16
N ALA A 202 2.95 -3.35 7.28
CA ALA A 202 2.99 -2.68 8.58
C ALA A 202 1.68 -2.82 9.37
N LYS A 203 0.52 -2.70 8.71
CA LYS A 203 -0.77 -2.91 9.37
C LYS A 203 -0.90 -4.33 9.91
N ARG A 204 -0.45 -5.34 9.17
CA ARG A 204 -0.43 -6.74 9.64
C ARG A 204 0.45 -6.90 10.87
N ALA A 205 1.62 -6.28 10.91
CA ALA A 205 2.49 -6.30 12.09
C ALA A 205 1.84 -5.63 13.31
N ILE A 206 1.19 -4.47 13.14
CA ILE A 206 0.44 -3.79 14.22
C ILE A 206 -0.71 -4.64 14.73
N VAL A 207 -1.52 -5.21 13.82
CA VAL A 207 -2.65 -6.07 14.20
C VAL A 207 -2.16 -7.36 14.87
N GLN A 208 -1.03 -7.93 14.43
CA GLN A 208 -0.39 -9.07 15.08
C GLN A 208 0.09 -8.74 16.51
N ALA A 209 0.50 -7.50 16.75
CA ALA A 209 0.89 -7.01 18.07
C ALA A 209 -0.31 -6.57 18.92
N ASP A 210 -1.55 -6.82 18.48
CA ASP A 210 -2.79 -6.40 19.15
C ASP A 210 -2.81 -4.90 19.49
N PHE A 211 -2.27 -4.06 18.61
CA PHE A 211 -2.13 -2.61 18.83
C PHE A 211 -1.35 -2.22 20.10
N LYS A 212 -0.51 -3.13 20.63
CA LYS A 212 0.33 -2.89 21.80
C LYS A 212 1.74 -2.49 21.40
N CYS A 213 2.42 -1.76 22.29
CA CYS A 213 3.84 -1.47 22.12
C CYS A 213 4.67 -2.72 22.42
N GLU A 214 5.58 -3.05 21.52
CA GLU A 214 6.45 -4.21 21.64
C GLU A 214 7.69 -3.98 22.50
N VAL A 215 7.89 -2.77 23.01
CA VAL A 215 8.87 -2.53 24.09
C VAL A 215 8.23 -2.85 25.43
N ASP A 216 7.04 -2.30 25.69
CA ASP A 216 6.24 -2.56 26.88
C ASP A 216 4.75 -2.57 26.52
N ALA A 217 4.07 -3.68 26.78
CA ALA A 217 2.68 -3.88 26.44
C ALA A 217 1.71 -3.00 27.26
N SER A 218 2.16 -2.43 28.38
CA SER A 218 1.37 -1.51 29.21
C SER A 218 1.31 -0.08 28.68
N HIS A 219 2.09 0.26 27.64
CA HIS A 219 2.07 1.57 27.00
C HIS A 219 0.80 1.79 26.17
N GLU A 220 -0.28 2.15 26.87
CA GLU A 220 -1.57 2.51 26.30
C GLU A 220 -1.87 3.98 26.62
N PHE A 221 -1.56 4.89 25.69
CA PHE A 221 -1.64 6.34 25.94
C PHE A 221 -2.96 6.96 25.50
N PHE A 222 -3.45 6.60 24.30
CA PHE A 222 -4.71 7.09 23.77
C PHE A 222 -5.26 6.18 22.67
N VAL A 223 -6.57 6.25 22.45
CA VAL A 223 -7.27 5.52 21.39
C VAL A 223 -7.26 6.35 20.10
N SER A 224 -6.87 5.73 18.98
CA SER A 224 -6.91 6.36 17.67
C SER A 224 -8.35 6.55 17.21
N SER A 225 -8.71 7.77 16.80
CA SER A 225 -10.01 8.05 16.15
C SER A 225 -10.18 7.36 14.78
N VAL A 226 -9.11 6.81 14.21
CA VAL A 226 -9.13 6.13 12.91
C VAL A 226 -9.32 4.62 13.07
N THR A 227 -8.58 4.01 14.01
CA THR A 227 -8.62 2.55 14.20
C THR A 227 -9.54 2.11 15.32
N ASP A 228 -9.93 3.00 16.24
CA ASP A 228 -10.65 2.71 17.48
C ASP A 228 -9.89 1.76 18.43
N GLU A 229 -8.56 1.78 18.33
CA GLU A 229 -7.63 0.92 19.06
C GLU A 229 -6.52 1.79 19.69
N ASN A 230 -5.70 1.23 20.57
CA ASN A 230 -4.53 1.93 21.11
C ASN A 230 -3.62 2.46 19.99
N TYR A 231 -3.23 3.73 20.07
CA TYR A 231 -2.40 4.34 19.03
C TYR A 231 -0.94 3.90 19.14
N VAL A 232 -0.48 3.27 18.06
CA VAL A 232 0.89 2.79 17.87
C VAL A 232 1.37 3.07 16.45
N GLU A 233 2.68 3.22 16.30
CA GLU A 233 3.37 3.57 15.07
C GLU A 233 4.22 2.37 14.61
N ALA A 234 4.14 2.05 13.32
CA ALA A 234 4.96 1.00 12.74
C ALA A 234 6.39 1.50 12.54
N HIS A 235 7.37 0.73 13.01
CA HIS A 235 8.79 1.03 12.85
C HIS A 235 9.53 -0.18 12.27
N HIS A 236 10.32 0.01 11.20
CA HIS A 236 11.19 -1.04 10.69
C HIS A 236 12.39 -1.22 11.63
N LEU A 237 12.48 -2.36 12.32
CA LEU A 237 13.55 -2.66 13.27
C LEU A 237 14.93 -2.55 12.62
N ILE A 238 15.14 -3.17 11.46
CA ILE A 238 16.28 -2.88 10.58
C ILE A 238 15.82 -1.77 9.63
N PRO A 239 16.41 -0.55 9.69
CA PRO A 239 16.03 0.54 8.83
C PRO A 239 16.18 0.18 7.34
N LEU A 240 15.19 0.53 6.53
CA LEU A 240 15.17 0.17 5.10
C LEU A 240 16.28 0.81 4.26
N GLU A 241 16.97 1.83 4.78
CA GLU A 241 18.17 2.38 4.13
C GLU A 241 19.31 1.35 4.03
N PHE A 242 19.33 0.34 4.90
CA PHE A 242 20.30 -0.76 4.88
C PHE A 242 19.89 -1.92 3.98
N GLN A 243 18.76 -1.84 3.27
CA GLN A 243 18.25 -2.93 2.42
C GLN A 243 19.28 -3.44 1.40
N ALA A 244 20.17 -2.58 0.90
CA ALA A 244 21.22 -3.00 -0.04
C ALA A 244 22.23 -4.01 0.55
N GLN A 245 22.21 -4.23 1.87
CA GLN A 245 23.05 -5.20 2.57
C GLN A 245 22.37 -6.57 2.74
N PHE A 246 21.14 -6.73 2.26
CA PHE A 246 20.34 -7.95 2.42
C PHE A 246 19.82 -8.42 1.07
N ASP A 247 19.92 -9.73 0.82
CA ASP A 247 19.44 -10.36 -0.42
C ASP A 247 17.91 -10.40 -0.50
N ASN A 248 17.25 -10.46 0.66
CA ASN A 248 15.80 -10.49 0.80
C ASN A 248 15.26 -9.14 1.29
N SER A 249 14.00 -8.84 0.93
CA SER A 249 13.32 -7.61 1.30
C SER A 249 13.19 -7.48 2.83
N LEU A 250 13.63 -6.35 3.37
CA LEU A 250 13.45 -5.91 4.74
C LEU A 250 12.01 -5.44 5.01
N ASP A 251 11.16 -5.25 3.98
CA ASP A 251 9.75 -4.90 4.13
C ASP A 251 8.89 -6.16 4.37
N VAL A 252 9.17 -6.83 5.49
CA VAL A 252 8.50 -8.03 6.00
C VAL A 252 7.95 -7.76 7.39
N GLU A 253 6.84 -8.41 7.74
CA GLU A 253 6.17 -8.29 9.03
C GLU A 253 7.13 -8.61 10.20
N ALA A 254 8.05 -9.56 10.01
CA ALA A 254 9.10 -9.90 10.98
C ALA A 254 10.01 -8.73 11.35
N ASN A 255 10.27 -7.81 10.41
CA ASN A 255 11.13 -6.64 10.58
C ASN A 255 10.35 -5.38 10.97
N ILE A 256 9.03 -5.42 11.12
CA ILE A 256 8.23 -4.27 11.52
C ILE A 256 7.74 -4.49 12.94
N VAL A 257 8.03 -3.52 13.81
CA VAL A 257 7.60 -3.49 15.21
C VAL A 257 6.54 -2.41 15.44
N SER A 258 5.63 -2.69 16.37
CA SER A 258 4.59 -1.78 16.85
C SER A 258 5.11 -1.02 18.07
N LEU A 259 5.23 0.30 17.97
CA LEU A 259 5.75 1.16 19.05
C LEU A 259 4.72 2.22 19.45
N CYS A 260 4.56 2.49 20.74
CA CYS A 260 3.84 3.70 21.14
C CYS A 260 4.61 4.95 20.66
N ALA A 261 3.93 6.08 20.54
CA ALA A 261 4.54 7.33 20.06
C ALA A 261 5.80 7.72 20.86
N MET A 262 5.80 7.49 22.18
CA MET A 262 6.96 7.76 23.04
C MET A 262 8.15 6.85 22.73
N CYS A 263 7.95 5.52 22.65
CA CYS A 263 9.02 4.60 22.29
C CYS A 263 9.52 4.85 20.87
N HIS A 264 8.65 5.16 19.92
CA HIS A 264 9.06 5.46 18.56
C HIS A 264 9.95 6.72 18.49
N LYS A 265 9.62 7.79 19.24
CA LYS A 265 10.53 8.95 19.34
C LYS A 265 11.81 8.61 20.11
N LYS A 266 11.71 7.83 21.18
CA LYS A 266 12.85 7.42 21.99
C LYS A 266 13.90 6.67 21.17
N ILE A 267 13.49 5.70 20.35
CA ILE A 267 14.44 4.88 19.56
C ILE A 267 15.22 5.71 18.54
N HIS A 268 14.65 6.83 18.05
CA HIS A 268 15.34 7.73 17.13
C HIS A 268 16.16 8.83 17.82
N HIS A 269 15.69 9.36 18.95
CA HIS A 269 16.20 10.63 19.49
C HIS A 269 16.90 10.50 20.85
N ALA A 270 16.72 9.40 21.58
CA ALA A 270 17.38 9.22 22.87
C ALA A 270 18.90 8.99 22.72
N PRO A 271 19.68 9.13 23.80
CA PRO A 271 21.08 8.70 23.80
C PRO A 271 21.23 7.20 23.51
N GLY A 272 22.39 6.80 22.96
CA GLY A 272 22.64 5.42 22.54
C GLY A 272 22.40 4.38 23.64
N SER A 273 22.75 4.68 24.90
CA SER A 273 22.50 3.78 26.05
C SER A 273 21.02 3.40 26.20
N GLU A 274 20.12 4.34 25.98
CA GLU A 274 18.67 4.10 26.06
C GLU A 274 18.13 3.43 24.80
N LYS A 275 18.65 3.79 23.61
CA LYS A 275 18.29 3.12 22.36
C LYS A 275 18.66 1.65 22.39
N PHE A 276 19.87 1.33 22.85
CA PHE A 276 20.42 -0.02 22.81
C PHE A 276 19.62 -1.00 23.65
N GLN A 277 19.12 -0.59 24.81
CA GLN A 277 18.21 -1.41 25.62
C GLN A 277 16.93 -1.77 24.84
N MET A 278 16.33 -0.80 24.14
CA MET A 278 15.14 -1.05 23.32
C MET A 278 15.46 -1.96 22.13
N VAL A 279 16.58 -1.70 21.46
CA VAL A 279 17.05 -2.49 20.31
C VAL A 279 17.28 -3.95 20.71
N GLU A 280 17.86 -4.21 21.88
CA GLU A 280 18.05 -5.57 22.39
C GLU A 280 16.72 -6.28 22.63
N ILE A 281 15.77 -5.63 23.32
CA ILE A 281 14.43 -6.17 23.58
C ILE A 281 13.74 -6.54 22.26
N LEU A 282 13.77 -5.64 21.28
CA LEU A 282 13.13 -5.84 19.99
C LEU A 282 13.86 -6.90 19.15
N HIS A 283 15.19 -6.94 19.20
CA HIS A 283 15.99 -8.00 18.53
C HIS A 283 15.63 -9.38 19.08
N ASP A 284 15.58 -9.54 20.40
CA ASP A 284 15.23 -10.82 21.03
C ASP A 284 13.84 -11.29 20.60
N LYS A 285 12.88 -10.36 20.47
CA LYS A 285 11.52 -10.66 19.98
C LYS A 285 11.48 -11.03 18.49
N ARG A 286 12.39 -10.51 17.67
CA ARG A 286 12.31 -10.61 16.19
C ARG A 286 13.34 -11.52 15.53
N SER A 287 14.44 -11.85 16.19
CA SER A 287 15.57 -12.60 15.60
C SER A 287 15.16 -13.91 14.93
N GLU A 288 14.38 -14.76 15.59
CA GLU A 288 13.90 -16.02 15.02
C GLU A 288 12.93 -15.83 13.84
N ARG A 289 12.13 -14.76 13.86
CA ARG A 289 11.23 -14.42 12.76
C ARG A 289 12.01 -13.91 11.55
N LEU A 290 13.01 -13.06 11.78
CA LEU A 290 13.91 -12.56 10.74
C LEU A 290 14.68 -13.70 10.06
N LYS A 291 15.17 -14.69 10.82
CA LYS A 291 15.83 -15.88 10.27
C LYS A 291 14.93 -16.67 9.30
N LYS A 292 13.63 -16.82 9.62
CA LYS A 292 12.66 -17.46 8.71
C LYS A 292 12.47 -16.67 7.41
N CYS A 293 12.68 -15.36 7.45
CA CYS A 293 12.73 -14.50 6.27
C CYS A 293 14.11 -14.46 5.59
N GLU A 294 15.06 -15.31 6.01
CA GLU A 294 16.46 -15.32 5.55
C GLU A 294 17.15 -13.95 5.73
N ILE A 295 16.80 -13.24 6.81
CA ILE A 295 17.42 -11.99 7.23
C ILE A 295 18.20 -12.26 8.52
N TYR A 296 19.52 -12.06 8.45
CA TYR A 296 20.43 -12.35 9.56
C TYR A 296 21.10 -11.05 10.03
N ILE A 297 20.92 -10.71 11.30
CA ILE A 297 21.57 -9.55 11.93
C ILE A 297 21.83 -9.84 13.42
N GLY A 298 23.04 -9.53 13.90
CA GLY A 298 23.39 -9.60 15.33
C GLY A 298 22.90 -8.39 16.12
N LYS A 299 22.88 -8.49 17.45
CA LYS A 299 22.50 -7.37 18.35
C LYS A 299 23.41 -6.15 18.15
N GLU A 300 24.73 -6.37 18.14
CA GLU A 300 25.71 -5.29 18.00
C GLU A 300 25.60 -4.61 16.62
N ASP A 301 25.44 -5.40 15.57
CA ASP A 301 25.18 -4.91 14.22
C ASP A 301 23.91 -4.06 14.18
N LEU A 302 22.83 -4.52 14.81
CA LEU A 302 21.58 -3.78 14.84
C LEU A 302 21.72 -2.46 15.62
N LYS A 303 22.43 -2.46 16.76
CA LYS A 303 22.70 -1.23 17.55
C LYS A 303 23.45 -0.18 16.72
N MET A 304 24.40 -0.58 15.88
CA MET A 304 25.15 0.35 15.01
C MET A 304 24.29 1.02 13.93
N ARG A 305 23.03 0.60 13.76
CA ARG A 305 22.08 1.16 12.78
C ARG A 305 21.12 2.20 13.38
N TYR A 306 21.30 2.59 14.65
CA TYR A 306 20.50 3.57 15.40
C TYR A 306 21.35 4.65 16.05
#